data_AF-A0A3B0V272-F1
#
_entry.id   AF-A0A3B0V272-F1
#
_cell.length_a   1.000
_cell.length_b   1.000
_cell.length_c   1.000
_cell.angle_alpha   90.00
_cell.angle_beta   90.00
_cell.angle_gamma   90.00
#
_symmetry.space_group_name_H-M   'P 1'
#
loop_
_entity.id
_entity.type
_entity.pdbx_description
1 polymer ?
#
loop_
_entity_poly.entity_id
_entity_poly.type
_entity_poly.pdbx_seq_one_letter_code
_entity_poly.pdbx_strand_id
1 'polypeptide(L)'
;MDGLRDERYEAAGLERLINDRVGNLKLSQLIKPCLITAYDVTQRTAKFFTQHDALNDPEQDYSIKMVARATSAAPTYFEAMPFENGCSSAYVDGGLFANNPTMCAYVEAYNKLEGQPTAENMVILSLGTGRFEISYPYQSVKDWGMVQWIRPLIDIMMSGVSETVDYQMQKLFTAHDCCDSYLRLQTDIKINEKELSKLDNVAPENLDQLLARGEALADENEAKLDALVEKLLPMNELTQANRIPMPL
;
A
#
# COMPACT_ATOMS: atom_id res chain seq x y z
N MET A 1 10.21 -23.80 -12.97
CA MET A 1 9.51 -23.71 -14.26
C MET A 1 8.14 -23.15 -13.98
N ASP A 2 7.72 -22.00 -14.47
CA ASP A 2 8.40 -20.73 -14.73
C ASP A 2 7.24 -19.76 -14.96
N GLY A 3 7.28 -18.53 -14.43
CA GLY A 3 6.20 -17.52 -14.38
C GLY A 3 5.62 -17.03 -15.72
N LEU A 4 5.70 -17.87 -16.76
CA LEU A 4 5.20 -17.73 -18.12
C LEU A 4 3.90 -18.52 -18.37
N ARG A 5 3.58 -19.53 -17.54
CA ARG A 5 2.36 -20.36 -17.67
C ARG A 5 1.52 -20.52 -16.40
N ASP A 6 2.14 -20.33 -15.23
CA ASP A 6 1.56 -20.40 -13.89
C ASP A 6 2.22 -19.35 -12.99
N GLU A 7 1.59 -19.04 -11.87
CA GLU A 7 2.17 -18.25 -10.78
C GLU A 7 3.46 -18.87 -10.23
N ARG A 8 4.27 -18.02 -9.60
CA ARG A 8 5.57 -18.44 -9.08
C ARG A 8 5.47 -19.16 -7.73
N TYR A 9 4.40 -18.95 -6.96
CA TYR A 9 4.21 -19.49 -5.63
C TYR A 9 2.78 -19.98 -5.39
N GLU A 10 2.65 -21.15 -4.77
CA GLU A 10 1.38 -21.61 -4.22
C GLU A 10 0.91 -20.71 -3.05
N ALA A 11 -0.36 -20.35 -3.09
CA ALA A 11 -1.05 -19.52 -2.10
C ALA A 11 -1.08 -20.11 -0.67
N ALA A 12 -1.02 -21.43 -0.52
CA ALA A 12 -1.39 -22.15 0.69
C ALA A 12 -0.55 -21.76 1.92
N GLY A 13 0.74 -21.46 1.73
CA GLY A 13 1.62 -21.03 2.82
C GLY A 13 1.23 -19.66 3.38
N LEU A 14 0.94 -18.71 2.49
CA LEU A 14 0.49 -17.36 2.84
C LEU A 14 -0.90 -17.40 3.48
N GLU A 15 -1.81 -18.21 2.96
CA GLU A 15 -3.16 -18.39 3.50
C GLU A 15 -3.15 -18.98 4.91
N ARG A 16 -2.29 -19.98 5.16
CA ARG A 16 -2.10 -20.54 6.49
C ARG A 16 -1.57 -19.47 7.45
N LEU A 17 -0.53 -18.74 7.06
CA LEU A 17 0.04 -17.68 7.90
C LEU A 17 -1.00 -16.60 8.23
N ILE A 18 -1.76 -16.14 7.24
CA ILE A 18 -2.82 -15.15 7.44
C ILE A 18 -3.87 -15.71 8.39
N ASN A 19 -4.37 -16.93 8.14
CA ASN A 19 -5.35 -17.58 8.99
C ASN A 19 -4.89 -17.68 10.45
N ASP A 20 -3.64 -18.07 10.68
CA ASP A 20 -3.08 -18.23 12.03
C ASP A 20 -2.94 -16.89 12.77
N ARG A 21 -2.74 -15.78 12.03
CA ARG A 21 -2.58 -14.43 12.59
C ARG A 21 -3.90 -13.72 12.85
N VAL A 22 -4.85 -13.80 11.92
CA VAL A 22 -6.08 -13.00 11.98
C VAL A 22 -7.31 -13.79 12.36
N GLY A 23 -7.27 -15.13 12.33
CA GLY A 23 -8.44 -15.96 12.62
C GLY A 23 -9.65 -15.51 11.81
N ASN A 24 -10.84 -15.53 12.40
CA ASN A 24 -12.09 -15.17 11.71
C ASN A 24 -12.42 -13.67 11.78
N LEU A 25 -11.41 -12.82 11.97
CA LEU A 25 -11.59 -11.37 12.05
C LEU A 25 -12.18 -10.83 10.72
N LYS A 26 -13.08 -9.86 10.84
CA LYS A 26 -13.67 -9.11 9.73
C LYS A 26 -13.28 -7.62 9.75
N LEU A 27 -13.48 -6.93 8.62
CA LEU A 27 -13.20 -5.49 8.48
C LEU A 27 -13.88 -4.64 9.55
N SER A 28 -15.16 -4.89 9.83
CA SER A 28 -15.94 -4.19 10.86
C SER A 28 -15.33 -4.30 12.26
N GLN A 29 -14.52 -5.32 12.52
CA GLN A 29 -13.94 -5.63 13.83
C GLN A 29 -12.55 -5.01 14.06
N LEU A 30 -12.00 -4.30 13.07
CA LEU A 30 -10.71 -3.60 13.24
C LEU A 30 -10.82 -2.46 14.27
N ILE A 31 -9.70 -2.09 14.89
CA ILE A 31 -9.70 -1.12 16.00
C ILE A 31 -9.68 0.33 15.47
N LYS A 32 -9.20 0.52 14.24
CA LYS A 32 -9.02 1.82 13.59
C LYS A 32 -9.61 1.77 12.18
N PRO A 33 -10.13 2.90 11.67
CA PRO A 33 -10.49 3.01 10.27
C PRO A 33 -9.30 2.64 9.39
N CYS A 34 -9.57 1.80 8.39
CA CYS A 34 -8.57 1.37 7.42
C CYS A 34 -9.13 1.48 6.01
N LEU A 35 -8.21 1.59 5.04
CA LEU A 35 -8.46 1.44 3.63
C LEU A 35 -7.38 0.50 3.08
N ILE A 36 -7.79 -0.60 2.47
CA ILE A 36 -6.90 -1.61 1.87
C ILE A 36 -7.25 -1.74 0.39
N THR A 37 -6.24 -1.69 -0.47
CA THR A 37 -6.42 -1.63 -1.93
C THR A 37 -6.33 -3.01 -2.56
N ALA A 38 -7.18 -3.26 -3.56
CA ALA A 38 -7.08 -4.37 -4.50
C ALA A 38 -7.67 -3.93 -5.85
N TYR A 39 -7.40 -4.69 -6.90
CA TYR A 39 -8.00 -4.45 -8.21
C TYR A 39 -8.90 -5.62 -8.60
N ASP A 40 -10.15 -5.33 -8.93
CA ASP A 40 -11.09 -6.33 -9.44
C ASP A 40 -10.90 -6.45 -10.96
N VAL A 41 -10.29 -7.55 -11.38
CA VAL A 41 -10.01 -7.79 -12.80
C VAL A 41 -11.29 -8.12 -13.58
N THR A 42 -12.24 -8.79 -12.93
CA THR A 42 -13.52 -9.16 -13.57
C THR A 42 -14.34 -7.91 -13.89
N GLN A 43 -14.47 -7.01 -12.91
CA GLN A 43 -15.24 -5.78 -13.05
C GLN A 43 -14.42 -4.61 -13.62
N ARG A 44 -13.10 -4.78 -13.75
CA ARG A 44 -12.12 -3.78 -14.21
C ARG A 44 -12.19 -2.49 -13.41
N THR A 45 -12.28 -2.61 -12.09
CA THR A 45 -12.40 -1.46 -11.18
C THR A 45 -11.43 -1.58 -10.00
N ALA A 46 -11.02 -0.44 -9.47
CA ALA A 46 -10.36 -0.38 -8.18
C ALA A 46 -11.34 -0.81 -7.08
N LYS A 47 -10.86 -1.63 -6.14
CA LYS A 47 -11.58 -2.02 -4.92
C LYS A 47 -10.85 -1.44 -3.72
N PHE A 48 -11.57 -0.63 -2.95
CA PHE A 48 -11.14 -0.15 -1.65
C PHE A 48 -11.93 -0.90 -0.59
N PHE A 49 -11.24 -1.74 0.17
CA PHE A 49 -11.80 -2.41 1.34
C PHE A 49 -11.66 -1.45 2.52
N THR A 50 -12.76 -0.86 2.97
CA THR A 50 -12.74 0.09 4.08
C THR A 50 -13.50 -0.46 5.28
N GLN A 51 -13.04 -0.12 6.48
CA GLN A 51 -13.74 -0.52 7.70
C GLN A 51 -15.13 0.11 7.77
N HIS A 52 -15.25 1.40 7.44
CA HIS A 52 -16.50 2.11 7.66
C HIS A 52 -17.58 1.68 6.65
N ASP A 53 -17.22 1.25 5.44
CA ASP A 53 -18.20 0.64 4.54
C ASP A 53 -18.67 -0.71 5.10
N ALA A 54 -17.77 -1.50 5.69
CA ALA A 54 -18.12 -2.73 6.39
C ALA A 54 -19.00 -2.52 7.64
N LEU A 55 -18.89 -1.36 8.31
CA LEU A 55 -19.78 -1.01 9.42
C LEU A 55 -21.19 -0.61 8.94
N ASN A 56 -21.31 -0.03 7.75
CA ASN A 56 -22.57 0.48 7.20
C ASN A 56 -23.30 -0.54 6.32
N ASP A 57 -22.57 -1.44 5.67
CA ASP A 57 -23.10 -2.43 4.73
C ASP A 57 -22.49 -3.81 5.03
N PRO A 58 -23.28 -4.78 5.53
CA PRO A 58 -22.83 -6.15 5.76
C PRO A 58 -22.27 -6.85 4.52
N GLU A 59 -22.64 -6.43 3.30
CA GLU A 59 -22.07 -6.99 2.06
C GLU A 59 -20.63 -6.54 1.81
N GLN A 60 -20.19 -5.46 2.47
CA GLN A 60 -18.79 -4.99 2.47
C GLN A 60 -17.98 -5.54 3.65
N ASP A 61 -18.58 -6.28 4.59
CA ASP A 61 -17.92 -6.82 5.78
C ASP A 61 -17.18 -8.13 5.52
N TYR A 62 -16.14 -8.03 4.70
CA TYR A 62 -15.27 -9.14 4.30
C TYR A 62 -14.39 -9.63 5.45
N SER A 63 -13.99 -10.90 5.38
CA SER A 63 -12.98 -11.44 6.28
C SER A 63 -11.62 -10.79 6.00
N ILE A 64 -10.85 -10.53 7.06
CA ILE A 64 -9.49 -9.99 6.92
C ILE A 64 -8.60 -10.95 6.14
N LYS A 65 -8.87 -12.27 6.21
CA LYS A 65 -8.16 -13.26 5.39
C LYS A 65 -8.31 -12.97 3.90
N MET A 66 -9.55 -12.72 3.47
CA MET A 66 -9.84 -12.43 2.06
C MET A 66 -9.21 -11.11 1.63
N VAL A 67 -9.36 -10.06 2.43
CA VAL A 67 -8.78 -8.74 2.13
C VAL A 67 -7.25 -8.81 2.04
N ALA A 68 -6.60 -9.48 2.98
CA ALA A 68 -5.15 -9.67 3.01
C ALA A 68 -4.64 -10.47 1.80
N ARG A 69 -5.39 -11.48 1.36
CA ARG A 69 -5.05 -12.25 0.14
C ARG A 69 -5.28 -11.44 -1.13
N ALA A 70 -6.39 -10.71 -1.23
CA ALA A 70 -6.70 -9.86 -2.38
C ALA A 70 -5.64 -8.78 -2.60
N THR A 71 -5.22 -8.07 -1.54
CA THR A 71 -4.22 -7.01 -1.63
C THR A 71 -2.81 -7.54 -1.92
N SER A 72 -2.50 -8.79 -1.57
CA SER A 72 -1.17 -9.41 -1.79
C SER A 72 -1.09 -10.32 -3.02
N ALA A 73 -2.16 -10.43 -3.81
CA ALA A 73 -2.22 -11.26 -5.02
C ALA A 73 -1.48 -10.59 -6.20
N ALA A 74 -0.17 -10.39 -6.05
CA ALA A 74 0.67 -9.74 -7.05
C ALA A 74 0.72 -10.59 -8.33
N PRO A 75 0.34 -10.04 -9.50
CA PRO A 75 0.45 -10.77 -10.76
C PRO A 75 1.87 -11.30 -10.96
N THR A 76 1.98 -12.52 -11.52
CA THR A 76 3.23 -13.28 -11.70
C THR A 76 3.85 -13.87 -10.43
N TYR A 77 3.37 -13.52 -9.23
CA TYR A 77 3.82 -14.11 -7.96
C TYR A 77 2.79 -15.07 -7.36
N PHE A 78 1.51 -14.66 -7.32
CA PHE A 78 0.42 -15.45 -6.76
C PHE A 78 -0.77 -15.53 -7.73
N GLU A 79 -1.59 -16.57 -7.61
CA GLU A 79 -2.89 -16.65 -8.28
C GLU A 79 -3.81 -15.50 -7.86
N ALA A 80 -4.66 -15.07 -8.81
CA ALA A 80 -5.77 -14.18 -8.49
C ALA A 80 -6.72 -14.88 -7.53
N MET A 81 -7.20 -14.17 -6.51
CA MET A 81 -8.07 -14.78 -5.50
C MET A 81 -9.50 -14.92 -6.04
N PRO A 82 -10.08 -16.14 -6.09
CA PRO A 82 -11.51 -16.31 -6.28
C PRO A 82 -12.24 -15.92 -5.00
N PHE A 83 -13.32 -15.16 -5.14
CA PHE A 83 -14.11 -14.69 -4.02
C PHE A 83 -14.91 -15.81 -3.35
N GLU A 84 -14.92 -15.87 -2.01
CA GLU A 84 -15.93 -16.64 -1.27
C GLU A 84 -17.25 -15.85 -1.25
N ASN A 85 -18.37 -16.52 -1.53
CA ASN A 85 -19.78 -16.03 -1.58
C ASN A 85 -20.42 -15.95 -2.99
N GLY A 86 -19.92 -16.67 -3.98
CA GLY A 86 -20.64 -16.88 -5.25
C GLY A 86 -20.64 -15.69 -6.22
N CYS A 87 -19.89 -14.62 -5.93
CA CYS A 87 -19.53 -13.60 -6.92
C CYS A 87 -18.30 -14.03 -7.73
N SER A 88 -18.37 -13.89 -9.04
CA SER A 88 -17.30 -14.26 -9.99
C SER A 88 -16.18 -13.20 -10.11
N SER A 89 -15.86 -12.50 -9.02
CA SER A 89 -14.83 -11.45 -9.04
C SER A 89 -13.45 -12.01 -8.73
N ALA A 90 -12.46 -11.63 -9.52
CA ALA A 90 -11.07 -12.04 -9.37
C ALA A 90 -10.24 -10.83 -8.94
N TYR A 91 -9.68 -10.89 -7.73
CA TYR A 91 -8.89 -9.81 -7.17
C TYR A 91 -7.40 -10.04 -7.36
N VAL A 92 -6.69 -8.96 -7.69
CA VAL A 92 -5.23 -8.88 -7.74
C VAL A 92 -4.74 -7.70 -6.90
N ASP A 93 -3.44 -7.68 -6.64
CA ASP A 93 -2.74 -6.69 -5.83
C ASP A 93 -3.07 -5.23 -6.23
N GLY A 94 -3.34 -4.41 -5.21
CA GLY A 94 -3.64 -2.99 -5.37
C GLY A 94 -2.46 -2.17 -5.84
N GLY A 95 -1.23 -2.66 -5.71
CA GLY A 95 0.02 -2.07 -6.17
C GLY A 95 0.06 -1.81 -7.67
N LEU A 96 -0.79 -2.46 -8.47
CA LEU A 96 -0.92 -2.16 -9.90
C LEU A 96 -1.43 -0.73 -10.18
N PHE A 97 -2.18 -0.12 -9.25
CA PHE A 97 -2.76 1.21 -9.45
C PHE A 97 -2.62 2.15 -8.24
N ALA A 98 -2.40 1.60 -7.04
CA ALA A 98 -2.31 2.33 -5.78
C ALA A 98 -1.18 1.77 -4.89
N ASN A 99 0.02 1.63 -5.46
CA ASN A 99 1.23 1.21 -4.75
C ASN A 99 1.67 2.20 -3.64
N ASN A 100 1.21 3.44 -3.75
CA ASN A 100 1.23 4.41 -2.67
C ASN A 100 -0.22 4.83 -2.38
N PRO A 101 -0.91 4.21 -1.40
CA PRO A 101 -2.32 4.47 -1.14
C PRO A 101 -2.57 5.81 -0.41
N THR A 102 -1.54 6.64 -0.20
CA THR A 102 -1.65 7.86 0.61
C THR A 102 -2.72 8.82 0.09
N MET A 103 -2.77 9.07 -1.22
CA MET A 103 -3.82 9.94 -1.78
C MET A 103 -5.21 9.31 -1.66
N CYS A 104 -5.33 7.97 -1.82
CA CYS A 104 -6.58 7.27 -1.58
C CYS A 104 -7.05 7.47 -0.13
N ALA A 105 -6.15 7.29 0.85
CA ALA A 105 -6.45 7.50 2.25
C ALA A 105 -6.82 8.96 2.58
N TYR A 106 -6.13 9.93 1.98
CA TYR A 106 -6.46 11.36 2.13
C TYR A 106 -7.87 11.67 1.64
N VAL A 107 -8.19 11.26 0.41
CA VAL A 107 -9.52 11.50 -0.20
C VAL A 107 -10.61 10.76 0.58
N GLU A 108 -10.33 9.54 1.03
CA GLU A 108 -11.26 8.76 1.84
C GLU A 108 -11.59 9.47 3.15
N ALA A 109 -10.57 9.93 3.88
CA ALA A 109 -10.75 10.66 5.12
C ALA A 109 -11.50 11.98 4.89
N TYR A 110 -11.14 12.74 3.85
CA TYR A 110 -11.81 13.99 3.47
C TYR A 110 -13.31 13.77 3.14
N ASN A 111 -13.64 12.72 2.38
CA ASN A 111 -15.02 12.45 1.98
C ASN A 111 -15.87 12.01 3.18
N LYS A 112 -15.38 11.05 3.98
CA LYS A 112 -16.15 10.45 5.08
C LYS A 112 -16.38 11.41 6.25
N LEU A 113 -15.60 12.48 6.34
CA LEU A 113 -15.72 13.51 7.36
C LEU A 113 -16.24 14.83 6.75
N GLU A 114 -17.06 14.72 5.69
CA GLU A 114 -17.89 15.79 5.09
C GLU A 114 -17.08 16.99 4.58
N GLY A 115 -15.91 16.74 3.98
CA GLY A 115 -15.04 17.78 3.45
C GLY A 115 -14.08 18.40 4.47
N GLN A 116 -13.96 17.76 5.63
CA GLN A 116 -12.92 17.96 6.62
C GLN A 116 -12.38 16.57 6.98
N PRO A 117 -11.17 16.39 7.53
CA PRO A 117 -10.11 17.38 7.61
C PRO A 117 -9.58 17.74 6.21
N THR A 118 -9.05 18.95 6.02
CA THR A 118 -8.19 19.27 4.86
C THR A 118 -6.72 18.99 5.21
N ALA A 119 -5.79 19.29 4.30
CA ALA A 119 -4.36 19.12 4.54
C ALA A 119 -3.86 19.84 5.81
N GLU A 120 -4.48 20.95 6.21
CA GLU A 120 -4.14 21.72 7.43
C GLU A 120 -4.46 20.94 8.73
N ASN A 121 -5.36 19.97 8.65
CA ASN A 121 -5.84 19.20 9.80
C ASN A 121 -5.37 17.74 9.77
N MET A 122 -4.52 17.38 8.81
CA MET A 122 -3.99 16.03 8.68
C MET A 122 -2.49 16.00 8.95
N VAL A 123 -2.07 14.92 9.60
CA VAL A 123 -0.66 14.55 9.72
C VAL A 123 -0.51 13.18 9.08
N ILE A 124 0.36 13.07 8.08
CA ILE A 124 0.47 11.88 7.23
C ILE A 124 1.92 11.38 7.24
N LEU A 125 2.09 10.17 7.73
CA LEU A 125 3.30 9.37 7.53
C LEU A 125 3.06 8.38 6.40
N SER A 126 3.86 8.48 5.34
CA SER A 126 3.85 7.56 4.22
C SER A 126 5.14 6.75 4.22
N LEU A 127 5.03 5.42 4.25
CA LEU A 127 6.18 4.52 4.31
C LEU A 127 6.33 3.76 2.99
N GLY A 128 7.52 3.81 2.42
CA GLY A 128 7.91 3.06 1.23
C GLY A 128 8.71 1.82 1.56
N THR A 129 8.68 0.85 0.66
CA THR A 129 9.42 -0.42 0.75
C THR A 129 10.74 -0.41 -0.04
N GLY A 130 11.20 0.78 -0.42
CA GLY A 130 12.32 0.98 -1.33
C GLY A 130 11.87 1.34 -2.74
N ARG A 131 12.73 2.07 -3.46
CA ARG A 131 12.60 2.34 -4.89
C ARG A 131 13.83 1.81 -5.58
N PHE A 132 13.67 0.82 -6.44
CA PHE A 132 14.78 0.33 -7.24
C PHE A 132 15.00 1.27 -8.43
N GLU A 133 16.16 1.94 -8.46
CA GLU A 133 16.47 2.89 -9.53
C GLU A 133 16.90 2.14 -10.79
N ILE A 134 15.95 1.56 -11.53
CA ILE A 134 16.25 1.04 -12.87
C ILE A 134 16.21 2.19 -13.86
N SER A 135 17.39 2.62 -14.30
CA SER A 135 17.49 3.43 -15.51
C SER A 135 17.49 2.52 -16.74
N TYR A 136 16.56 2.76 -17.65
CA TYR A 136 16.52 2.09 -18.96
C TYR A 136 17.07 3.04 -20.04
N PRO A 137 18.29 2.81 -20.56
CA PRO A 137 18.89 3.70 -21.54
C PRO A 137 18.09 3.73 -22.84
N TYR A 138 17.95 4.91 -23.45
CA TYR A 138 17.21 5.10 -24.71
C TYR A 138 17.60 4.08 -25.79
N GLN A 139 18.90 3.82 -25.95
CA GLN A 139 19.40 2.89 -26.98
C GLN A 139 18.91 1.46 -26.78
N SER A 140 18.58 1.07 -25.55
CA SER A 140 17.99 -0.23 -25.25
C SER A 140 16.48 -0.20 -25.47
N VAL A 141 15.81 0.86 -25.00
CA VAL A 141 14.34 0.98 -24.97
C VAL A 141 13.74 1.18 -26.37
N LYS A 142 14.42 1.92 -27.25
CA LYS A 142 13.88 2.31 -28.57
C LYS A 142 13.48 1.13 -29.47
N ASP A 143 14.14 -0.02 -29.28
CA ASP A 143 13.96 -1.24 -30.09
C ASP A 143 13.22 -2.36 -29.33
N TRP A 144 12.61 -2.06 -28.16
CA TRP A 144 11.88 -3.06 -27.39
C TRP A 144 10.57 -3.48 -28.08
N GLY A 145 10.40 -4.80 -28.22
CA GLY A 145 9.12 -5.42 -28.56
C GLY A 145 8.26 -5.70 -27.32
N MET A 146 7.04 -6.20 -27.55
CA MET A 146 6.04 -6.43 -26.50
C MET A 146 6.58 -7.25 -25.31
N VAL A 147 7.38 -8.30 -25.56
CA VAL A 147 7.92 -9.16 -24.51
C VAL A 147 8.94 -8.43 -23.65
N GLN A 148 9.80 -7.62 -24.26
CA GLN A 148 10.80 -6.82 -23.55
C GLN A 148 10.15 -5.76 -22.65
N TRP A 149 8.96 -5.29 -23.01
CA TRP A 149 8.20 -4.29 -22.24
C TRP A 149 7.51 -4.85 -20.99
N ILE A 150 7.23 -6.15 -20.88
CA ILE A 150 6.37 -6.70 -19.81
C ILE A 150 6.90 -6.36 -18.41
N ARG A 151 8.15 -6.70 -18.09
CA ARG A 151 8.73 -6.44 -16.76
C ARG A 151 8.97 -4.95 -16.50
N PRO A 152 9.58 -4.19 -17.43
CA PRO A 152 9.74 -2.74 -17.26
C PRO A 152 8.41 -2.01 -17.08
N LEU A 153 7.34 -2.42 -17.74
CA LEU A 153 6.04 -1.76 -17.60
C LEU A 153 5.49 -1.92 -16.19
N ILE A 154 5.58 -3.11 -15.59
CA ILE A 154 5.14 -3.35 -14.20
C ILE A 154 5.93 -2.46 -13.25
N ASP A 155 7.26 -2.46 -13.38
CA ASP A 155 8.18 -1.65 -12.58
C ASP A 155 7.89 -0.13 -12.72
N ILE A 156 7.72 0.37 -13.94
CA ILE A 156 7.37 1.76 -14.25
C ILE A 156 5.99 2.12 -13.68
N MET A 157 5.00 1.24 -13.78
CA MET A 157 3.66 1.50 -13.21
C MET A 157 3.72 1.60 -11.68
N MET A 158 4.38 0.65 -11.01
CA MET A 158 4.48 0.63 -9.55
C MET A 158 5.29 1.81 -8.99
N SER A 159 6.42 2.14 -9.62
CA SER A 159 7.26 3.29 -9.24
C SER A 159 6.58 4.61 -9.60
N GLY A 160 6.09 4.76 -10.82
CA GLY A 160 5.46 5.97 -11.33
C GLY A 160 4.19 6.35 -10.56
N VAL A 161 3.36 5.39 -10.17
CA VAL A 161 2.20 5.64 -9.29
C VAL A 161 2.67 6.17 -7.94
N SER A 162 3.72 5.58 -7.36
CA SER A 162 4.22 5.99 -6.05
C SER A 162 4.80 7.40 -6.05
N GLU A 163 5.59 7.73 -7.07
CA GLU A 163 6.19 9.05 -7.29
C GLU A 163 5.13 10.12 -7.58
N THR A 164 4.12 9.78 -8.39
CA THR A 164 3.03 10.70 -8.71
C THR A 164 2.24 11.05 -7.45
N VAL A 165 1.90 10.06 -6.63
CA VAL A 165 1.20 10.30 -5.37
C VAL A 165 2.06 11.13 -4.42
N ASP A 166 3.35 10.83 -4.28
CA ASP A 166 4.24 11.62 -3.43
C ASP A 166 4.32 13.08 -3.89
N TYR A 167 4.49 13.32 -5.20
CA TYR A 167 4.42 14.67 -5.77
C TYR A 167 3.10 15.38 -5.46
N GLN A 168 1.96 14.70 -5.65
CA GLN A 168 0.64 15.27 -5.38
C GLN A 168 0.50 15.65 -3.90
N MET A 169 0.89 14.78 -2.97
CA MET A 169 0.82 15.03 -1.54
C MET A 169 1.73 16.19 -1.13
N GLN A 170 2.97 16.25 -1.63
CA GLN A 170 3.88 17.37 -1.37
C GLN A 170 3.29 18.71 -1.86
N LYS A 171 2.74 18.74 -3.08
CA LYS A 171 2.13 19.97 -3.63
C LYS A 171 0.89 20.38 -2.85
N LEU A 172 0.07 19.42 -2.46
CA LEU A 172 -1.12 19.66 -1.65
C LEU A 172 -0.76 20.30 -0.30
N PHE A 173 0.14 19.67 0.46
CA PHE A 173 0.53 20.17 1.79
C PHE A 173 1.32 21.49 1.70
N THR A 174 2.14 21.67 0.65
CA THR A 174 2.81 22.96 0.40
C THR A 174 1.82 24.07 0.07
N ALA A 175 0.78 23.80 -0.71
CA ALA A 175 -0.24 24.79 -1.08
C ALA A 175 -1.08 25.27 0.12
N HIS A 176 -1.09 24.50 1.21
CA HIS A 176 -1.74 24.80 2.47
C HIS A 176 -0.76 25.27 3.57
N ASP A 177 0.49 25.60 3.21
CA ASP A 177 1.53 26.04 4.14
C ASP A 177 1.78 25.07 5.32
N CYS A 178 1.54 23.76 5.11
CA CYS A 178 1.68 22.69 6.10
C CYS A 178 2.62 21.56 5.61
N CYS A 179 3.65 21.90 4.84
CA CYS A 179 4.57 20.93 4.22
C CYS A 179 5.25 19.96 5.21
N ASP A 180 5.36 20.35 6.48
CA ASP A 180 5.93 19.57 7.57
C ASP A 180 4.92 18.59 8.22
N SER A 181 3.67 18.54 7.74
CA SER A 181 2.64 17.59 8.18
C SER A 181 2.49 16.38 7.24
N TYR A 182 3.26 16.33 6.15
CA TYR A 182 3.40 15.15 5.29
C TYR A 182 4.86 14.69 5.27
N LEU A 183 5.11 13.47 5.73
CA LEU A 183 6.44 12.85 5.70
C LEU A 183 6.38 11.55 4.92
N ARG A 184 7.10 11.48 3.80
CA ARG A 184 7.38 10.23 3.08
C ARG A 184 8.76 9.73 3.47
N LEU A 185 8.82 8.51 4.00
CA LEU A 185 10.07 7.78 4.18
C LEU A 185 10.20 6.77 3.04
N GLN A 186 11.28 6.89 2.28
CA GLN A 186 11.59 6.03 1.15
C GLN A 186 13.11 5.90 1.05
N THR A 187 13.60 4.71 0.73
CA THR A 187 15.01 4.47 0.41
C THR A 187 15.17 4.18 -1.07
N ASP A 188 16.22 4.70 -1.68
CA ASP A 188 16.64 4.24 -3.01
C ASP A 188 17.42 2.95 -2.87
N ILE A 189 17.19 1.98 -3.76
CA ILE A 189 17.94 0.73 -3.89
C ILE A 189 18.72 0.85 -5.20
N LYS A 190 20.04 0.78 -5.11
CA LYS A 190 20.93 1.02 -6.24
C LYS A 190 20.96 -0.18 -7.19
N ILE A 191 21.30 0.05 -8.45
CA ILE A 191 21.38 -1.00 -9.49
C ILE A 191 22.28 -2.18 -9.08
N ASN A 192 23.36 -1.94 -8.33
CA ASN A 192 24.25 -2.99 -7.83
C ASN A 192 23.68 -3.79 -6.65
N GLU A 193 22.55 -3.36 -6.08
CA GLU A 193 21.81 -4.00 -4.98
C GLU A 193 20.58 -4.77 -5.51
N LYS A 194 20.61 -5.24 -6.77
CA LYS A 194 19.47 -5.91 -7.42
C LYS A 194 18.87 -7.09 -6.63
N GLU A 195 19.68 -7.83 -5.88
CA GLU A 195 19.16 -8.93 -5.05
C GLU A 195 18.34 -8.40 -3.86
N LEU A 196 18.66 -7.21 -3.35
CA LEU A 196 17.93 -6.52 -2.31
C LEU A 196 16.54 -6.07 -2.77
N SER A 197 16.38 -5.75 -4.05
CA SER A 197 15.12 -5.26 -4.62
C SER A 197 14.14 -6.38 -5.01
N LYS A 198 14.52 -7.66 -4.91
CA LYS A 198 13.63 -8.77 -5.28
C LYS A 198 12.60 -9.03 -4.18
N LEU A 199 11.32 -8.89 -4.53
CA LEU A 199 10.18 -9.10 -3.62
C LEU A 199 10.18 -10.48 -2.94
N ASP A 200 10.67 -11.51 -3.63
CA ASP A 200 10.66 -12.90 -3.19
C ASP A 200 11.99 -13.39 -2.59
N ASN A 201 12.98 -12.50 -2.40
CA ASN A 201 14.27 -12.90 -1.86
C ASN A 201 14.23 -13.00 -0.32
N VAL A 202 13.95 -14.21 0.15
CA VAL A 202 13.84 -14.55 1.58
C VAL A 202 15.15 -15.09 2.19
N ALA A 203 16.28 -14.93 1.50
CA ALA A 203 17.58 -15.33 2.07
C ALA A 203 17.84 -14.55 3.37
N PRO A 204 18.32 -15.19 4.46
CA PRO A 204 18.57 -14.52 5.73
C PRO A 204 19.42 -13.26 5.58
N GLU A 205 20.47 -13.32 4.76
CA GLU A 205 21.37 -12.19 4.52
C GLU A 205 20.67 -11.04 3.80
N ASN A 206 19.65 -11.32 2.98
CA ASN A 206 18.83 -10.30 2.34
C ASN A 206 17.87 -9.65 3.33
N LEU A 207 17.25 -10.45 4.21
CA LEU A 207 16.36 -9.96 5.26
C LEU A 207 17.11 -9.07 6.26
N ASP A 208 18.32 -9.48 6.68
CA ASP A 208 19.18 -8.69 7.57
C ASP A 208 19.57 -7.35 6.94
N GLN A 209 19.87 -7.34 5.63
CA GLN A 209 20.15 -6.10 4.91
C GLN A 209 18.92 -5.19 4.80
N LEU A 210 17.73 -5.73 4.56
CA LEU A 210 16.49 -4.96 4.53
C LEU A 210 16.18 -4.35 5.90
N LEU A 211 16.40 -5.10 6.98
CA LEU A 211 16.23 -4.62 8.36
C LEU A 211 17.20 -3.46 8.64
N ALA A 212 18.50 -3.67 8.38
CA ALA A 212 19.51 -2.64 8.57
C ALA A 212 19.23 -1.37 7.75
N ARG A 213 18.68 -1.50 6.53
CA ARG A 213 18.28 -0.36 5.70
C ARG A 213 17.09 0.39 6.30
N GLY A 214 16.13 -0.33 6.88
CA GLY A 214 14.99 0.26 7.58
C GLY A 214 15.41 1.01 8.85
N GLU A 215 16.29 0.43 9.65
CA GLU A 215 16.88 1.05 10.84
C GLU A 215 17.65 2.32 10.47
N ALA A 216 18.56 2.24 9.49
CA ALA A 216 19.30 3.41 9.01
C ALA A 216 18.36 4.52 8.49
N LEU A 217 17.31 4.18 7.75
CA LEU A 217 16.33 5.16 7.26
C LEU A 217 15.59 5.85 8.40
N ALA A 218 15.26 5.11 9.47
CA ALA A 218 14.64 5.66 10.67
C ALA A 218 15.60 6.60 11.40
N ASP A 219 16.84 6.18 11.63
CA ASP A 219 17.88 6.99 12.30
C ASP A 219 18.17 8.28 11.53
N GLU A 220 18.31 8.20 10.20
CA GLU A 220 18.53 9.36 9.32
C GLU A 220 17.38 10.37 9.35
N ASN A 221 16.18 9.94 9.76
CA ASN A 221 14.97 10.78 9.81
C ASN A 221 14.42 10.94 11.23
N GLU A 222 15.18 10.62 12.27
CA GLU A 222 14.77 10.65 13.68
C GLU A 222 14.12 12.00 14.04
N ALA A 223 14.81 13.11 13.77
CA ALA A 223 14.28 14.45 14.06
C ALA A 223 12.96 14.79 13.34
N LYS A 224 12.75 14.28 12.11
CA LYS A 224 11.49 14.49 11.38
C LYS A 224 10.37 13.62 11.93
N LEU A 225 10.70 12.39 12.32
CA LEU A 225 9.78 11.47 12.97
C LEU A 225 9.32 12.04 14.31
N ASP A 226 10.23 12.54 15.13
CA ASP A 226 9.92 13.20 16.41
C ASP A 226 9.00 14.40 16.20
N ALA A 227 9.33 15.29 15.26
CA ALA A 227 8.49 16.45 14.93
C ALA A 227 7.08 16.04 14.45
N LEU A 228 6.97 14.93 13.71
CA LEU A 228 5.68 14.39 13.28
C LEU A 228 4.88 13.82 14.47
N VAL A 229 5.55 13.09 15.37
CA VAL A 229 4.94 12.52 16.59
C VAL A 229 4.44 13.62 17.52
N GLU A 230 5.19 14.72 17.68
CA GLU A 230 4.76 15.88 18.47
C GLU A 230 3.44 16.47 17.97
N LYS A 231 3.12 16.36 16.68
CA LYS A 231 1.81 16.78 16.13
C LYS A 231 0.69 15.78 16.39
N LEU A 232 1.02 14.49 16.52
CA LEU A 232 0.05 13.41 16.80
C LEU A 232 -0.37 13.36 18.27
N LEU A 233 0.52 13.73 19.21
CA LEU A 233 0.24 13.67 20.65
C LEU A 233 -0.93 14.59 21.08
N PRO A 234 -1.00 15.88 20.69
CA PRO A 234 -2.14 16.75 20.98
C PRO A 234 -3.44 16.24 20.34
N MET A 235 -3.35 15.60 19.16
CA MET A 235 -4.53 15.01 18.51
C MET A 235 -5.11 13.84 19.30
N ASN A 236 -4.29 13.07 20.02
CA ASN A 236 -4.75 11.95 20.86
C ASN A 236 -5.56 12.41 22.09
N GLU A 237 -5.20 13.54 22.70
CA GLU A 237 -5.97 14.14 23.80
C GLU A 237 -7.32 14.68 23.30
N LEU A 238 -7.32 15.30 22.11
CA LEU A 238 -8.53 15.78 21.45
C LEU A 238 -9.45 14.64 20.98
N THR A 239 -8.93 13.50 20.52
CA THR A 239 -9.76 12.33 20.11
C THR A 239 -10.34 11.57 21.31
N GLN A 240 -9.69 11.60 22.47
CA GLN A 240 -10.31 11.10 23.72
C GLN A 240 -11.44 12.02 24.19
N ALA A 241 -11.29 13.34 24.04
CA ALA A 241 -12.31 14.32 24.40
C ALA A 241 -13.47 14.41 23.40
N ASN A 242 -13.21 14.19 22.11
CA ASN A 242 -14.17 14.34 21.00
C ASN A 242 -14.51 12.99 20.34
N ARG A 243 -14.77 11.93 21.11
CA ARG A 243 -15.46 10.75 20.55
C ARG A 243 -16.85 11.20 20.08
N ILE A 244 -16.94 11.62 18.82
CA ILE A 244 -18.21 11.76 18.11
C ILE A 244 -18.82 10.36 18.12
N PRO A 245 -20.05 10.17 18.63
CA PRO A 245 -20.74 8.90 18.46
C PRO A 245 -20.87 8.69 16.96
N MET A 246 -20.19 7.67 16.41
CA MET A 246 -20.55 7.20 15.07
C MET A 246 -22.02 6.75 15.13
N PRO A 247 -22.84 7.10 14.10
CA PRO A 247 -24.24 6.71 14.09
C PRO A 247 -24.36 5.19 14.26
N LEU A 248 -25.22 4.77 15.20
CA LEU A 248 -25.63 3.39 15.41
C LEU A 248 -26.42 2.84 14.22
#